data_AF-A0A1C5RAM9-F1
#
_entry.id   AF-A0A1C5RAM9-F1
#
_cell.length_a   1.000
_cell.length_b   1.000
_cell.length_c   1.000
_cell.angle_alpha   90.00
_cell.angle_beta   90.00
_cell.angle_gamma   90.00
#
_symmetry.space_group_name_H-M   'P 1'
#
loop_
_entity.id
_entity.type
_entity.pdbx_description
1 polymer ?
#
loop_
_entity_poly.entity_id
_entity_poly.type
_entity_poly.pdbx_seq_one_letter_code
_entity_poly.pdbx_strand_id
1 'polypeptide(L)' 'MTKEEIIYEINSISLSKMKMLYTQVKSILDTKELQGSSNNQEEFEKKHEYVNYIALQEGINPSSIYIIYFMYSSISKK' A
#
# COMPACT_ATOMS: atom_id res chain seq x y z
N MET A 1 15.96 0.84 7.36
CA MET A 1 15.82 -0.25 6.40
C MET A 1 16.50 0.17 5.11
N THR A 2 17.36 -0.68 4.54
CA THR A 2 18.01 -0.43 3.25
C THR A 2 17.10 -0.86 2.10
N LYS A 3 17.48 -0.47 0.88
CA LYS A 3 16.78 -0.90 -0.33
C LYS A 3 16.79 -2.43 -0.47
N GLU A 4 17.91 -3.07 -0.14
CA GLU A 4 18.10 -4.52 -0.23
C GLU A 4 17.20 -5.26 0.75
N GLU A 5 17.06 -4.75 1.97
CA GLU A 5 16.16 -5.32 2.99
C GLU A 5 14.70 -5.26 2.54
N ILE A 6 14.27 -4.15 1.93
CA ILE A 6 12.91 -4.01 1.37
C ILE A 6 12.68 -5.01 0.23
N ILE A 7 13.64 -5.13 -0.69
CA ILE A 7 13.55 -6.08 -1.82
C ILE A 7 13.47 -7.52 -1.31
N TYR A 8 14.28 -7.86 -0.31
CA TYR A 8 14.27 -9.18 0.31
C TYR A 8 12.92 -9.48 0.98
N GLU A 9 12.40 -8.53 1.76
CA GLU A 9 11.08 -8.66 2.40
C GLU A 9 9.99 -8.88 1.36
N ILE A 10 9.93 -8.06 0.30
CA ILE A 10 8.96 -8.22 -0.79
C ILE A 10 9.07 -9.62 -1.42
N ASN A 11 10.28 -10.06 -1.78
CA ASN A 11 10.49 -11.36 -2.40
C ASN A 11 10.11 -12.54 -1.49
N SER A 12 10.06 -12.33 -0.17
CA SER A 12 9.61 -13.34 0.79
C SER A 12 8.08 -13.44 0.91
N ILE A 13 7.34 -12.43 0.45
CA ILE A 13 5.89 -12.40 0.51
C ILE A 13 5.31 -13.24 -0.64
N SER A 14 4.39 -14.17 -0.34
CA SER A 14 3.76 -14.97 -1.39
C SER A 14 2.90 -14.11 -2.33
N LEU A 15 2.77 -14.54 -3.59
CA LEU A 15 1.94 -13.84 -4.59
C LEU A 15 0.48 -13.65 -4.12
N SER A 16 -0.08 -14.66 -3.44
CA SER A 16 -1.43 -14.60 -2.88
C SER A 16 -1.56 -13.50 -1.82
N LYS A 17 -0.54 -13.38 -0.94
CA LYS A 17 -0.47 -12.37 0.09
C LYS A 17 -0.28 -10.97 -0.52
N MET A 18 0.60 -10.83 -1.51
CA MET A 18 0.76 -9.57 -2.24
C MET A 18 -0.54 -9.10 -2.87
N LYS A 19 -1.32 -10.00 -3.50
CA LYS A 19 -2.62 -9.67 -4.10
C LYS A 19 -3.64 -9.24 -3.06
N MET A 20 -3.65 -9.88 -1.89
CA MET A 20 -4.51 -9.51 -0.76
C MET A 20 -4.16 -8.10 -0.25
N LEU A 21 -2.87 -7.85 0.02
CA LEU A 21 -2.37 -6.55 0.48
C LEU A 21 -2.67 -5.44 -0.54
N TYR A 22 -2.43 -5.70 -1.83
CA TYR A 22 -2.80 -4.78 -2.90
C TYR A 22 -4.29 -4.43 -2.86
N THR A 23 -5.16 -5.42 -2.71
CA THR A 23 -6.62 -5.22 -2.70
C THR A 23 -7.05 -4.37 -1.51
N GLN A 24 -6.51 -4.66 -0.32
CA GLN A 24 -6.76 -3.88 0.89
C GLN A 24 -6.32 -2.43 0.74
N VAL A 25 -5.08 -2.20 0.31
CA VAL A 25 -4.53 -0.85 0.14
C VAL A 25 -5.25 -0.08 -0.96
N LYS A 26 -5.54 -0.73 -2.08
CA LYS A 26 -6.30 -0.13 -3.18
C LYS A 26 -7.65 0.36 -2.71
N SER A 27 -8.38 -0.45 -1.91
CA SER A 27 -9.69 -0.03 -1.41
C SER A 27 -9.62 1.26 -0.61
N ILE A 28 -8.57 1.46 0.20
CA ILE A 28 -8.37 2.68 1.02
C ILE A 28 -7.99 3.87 0.14
N LEU A 29 -7.04 3.68 -0.78
CA LEU A 29 -6.53 4.77 -1.62
C LEU A 29 -7.57 5.24 -2.65
N ASP A 30 -8.38 4.31 -3.18
CA ASP A 30 -9.42 4.58 -4.18
C ASP A 30 -10.77 4.99 -3.57
N THR A 31 -10.93 4.93 -2.24
CA THR A 31 -12.21 5.30 -1.59
C THR A 31 -12.57 6.76 -1.87
N LYS A 32 -13.71 6.95 -2.54
CA LYS A 32 -14.26 8.25 -2.93
C LYS A 32 -14.81 9.08 -1.78
N GLU A 33 -15.16 8.49 -0.64
CA GLU A 33 -15.60 9.24 0.56
C GLU A 33 -14.50 10.15 1.11
N LEU A 34 -13.23 9.83 0.81
CA LEU A 34 -12.11 10.71 1.09
C LEU A 34 -11.88 11.74 -0.02
N GLN A 35 -12.32 11.48 -1.27
CA GLN A 35 -12.16 12.35 -2.45
C GLN A 35 -13.13 13.56 -2.47
N GLY A 36 -13.41 14.16 -1.32
CA GLY A 36 -14.19 15.39 -1.22
C GLY A 36 -13.40 16.62 -1.66
N SER A 37 -13.29 16.87 -2.97
CA SER A 37 -13.07 18.19 -3.60
C SER A 37 -11.98 19.16 -3.07
N SER A 38 -11.04 18.79 -2.21
CA SER A 38 -10.03 19.75 -1.75
C SER A 38 -8.64 19.17 -1.66
N ASN A 39 -7.66 20.04 -1.92
CA ASN A 39 -6.23 19.83 -1.84
C ASN A 39 -5.74 19.56 -0.40
N ASN A 40 -6.42 18.72 0.38
CA ASN A 40 -6.17 18.56 1.81
C ASN A 40 -5.06 17.54 2.06
N GLN A 41 -3.88 18.05 2.38
CA GLN A 41 -2.77 17.34 3.02
C GLN A 41 -3.26 16.34 4.11
N GLU A 42 -4.29 16.71 4.87
CA GLU A 42 -4.92 15.87 5.90
C GLU A 42 -5.53 14.58 5.35
N GLU A 43 -6.12 14.60 4.15
CA GLU A 43 -6.67 13.40 3.51
C GLU A 43 -5.56 12.44 3.11
N PHE A 44 -4.48 12.99 2.56
CA PHE A 44 -3.29 12.24 2.21
C PHE A 44 -2.66 11.60 3.46
N GLU A 45 -2.53 12.35 4.55
CA GLU A 45 -2.02 11.86 5.84
C GLU A 45 -2.87 10.73 6.40
N LYS A 46 -4.21 10.85 6.39
CA LYS A 46 -5.11 9.78 6.84
C LYS A 46 -4.96 8.52 6.00
N LYS A 47 -4.90 8.65 4.68
CA LYS A 47 -4.66 7.50 3.78
C LYS A 47 -3.32 6.83 4.08
N HIS A 48 -2.28 7.61 4.34
CA HIS A 48 -0.97 7.10 4.74
C HIS A 48 -1.01 6.40 6.11
N GLU A 49 -1.73 6.94 7.07
CA GLU A 49 -1.92 6.33 8.39
C GLU A 49 -2.60 4.97 8.29
N TYR A 50 -3.64 4.82 7.48
CA TYR A 50 -4.30 3.53 7.25
C TYR A 50 -3.39 2.50 6.59
N VAL A 51 -2.56 2.91 5.62
CA VAL A 51 -1.59 1.99 5.01
C VAL A 51 -0.54 1.56 6.03
N ASN A 52 -0.06 2.47 6.88
CA ASN A 52 0.85 2.15 7.98
C ASN A 52 0.21 1.19 9.00
N TYR A 53 -1.08 1.35 9.27
CA TYR A 53 -1.83 0.44 10.14
C TYR A 53 -1.90 -0.98 9.56
N ILE A 54 -2.18 -1.13 8.25
CA ILE A 54 -2.13 -2.44 7.57
C ILE A 54 -0.73 -3.04 7.68
N ALA A 55 0.30 -2.26 7.41
CA ALA A 55 1.69 -2.71 7.49
C ALA A 55 2.01 -3.26 8.90
N LEU A 56 1.57 -2.55 9.94
CA LEU A 56 1.71 -2.97 11.33
C LEU A 56 0.97 -4.28 11.64
N GLN A 57 -0.30 -4.40 11.22
CA GLN A 57 -1.10 -5.63 11.43
C GLN A 57 -0.47 -6.85 10.76
N GLU A 58 0.16 -6.63 9.62
CA GLU A 58 0.74 -7.70 8.80
C GLU A 58 2.20 -7.99 9.13
N GLY A 59 2.82 -7.20 10.01
CA GLY A 59 4.23 -7.31 10.33
C GLY A 59 5.16 -7.05 9.14
N ILE A 60 4.72 -6.19 8.21
CA ILE A 60 5.43 -5.85 6.97
C ILE A 60 5.87 -4.40 7.04
N ASN A 61 6.99 -4.05 6.41
CA ASN A 61 7.38 -2.65 6.32
C ASN A 61 6.40 -1.84 5.45
N PRO A 62 5.98 -0.64 5.87
CA PRO A 62 5.10 0.20 5.06
C PRO A 62 5.64 0.47 3.66
N SER A 63 6.95 0.67 3.49
CA SER A 63 7.56 0.86 2.17
C SER A 63 7.35 -0.35 1.26
N SER A 64 7.41 -1.56 1.79
CA SER A 64 7.13 -2.78 1.03
C SER A 64 5.68 -2.85 0.57
N ILE A 65 4.73 -2.43 1.43
CA ILE A 65 3.31 -2.34 1.07
C ILE A 65 3.09 -1.36 -0.10
N TYR A 66 3.72 -0.18 -0.07
CA TYR A 66 3.63 0.77 -1.18
C TYR A 66 4.21 0.22 -2.48
N ILE A 67 5.36 -0.46 -2.43
CA ILE A 67 5.97 -1.06 -3.62
C ILE A 67 5.05 -2.14 -4.20
N ILE A 68 4.48 -3.01 -3.37
CA ILE A 68 3.49 -4.02 -3.81
C ILE A 68 2.30 -3.33 -4.48
N TYR A 69 1.79 -2.24 -3.89
CA TYR A 69 0.70 -1.47 -4.49
C TYR A 69 1.05 -0.91 -5.87
N PHE A 70 2.24 -0.32 -6.04
CA PHE A 70 2.69 0.20 -7.34
C PHE A 70 2.92 -0.89 -8.39
N MET A 71 3.53 -2.02 -8.00
CA MET A 71 3.76 -3.15 -8.89
C MET A 71 2.44 -3.68 -9.47
N TYR A 72 1.43 -3.88 -8.64
CA TYR A 72 0.12 -4.39 -9.08
C TYR A 72 -0.75 -3.34 -9.79
N SER A 73 -0.66 -2.07 -9.39
CA SER A 73 -1.35 -0.97 -10.10
C SER A 73 -0.85 -0.79 -11.53
N SER A 74 0.42 -1.08 -11.79
CA SER A 74 1.01 -1.01 -13.13
C SER A 74 0.56 -2.17 -14.03
N ILE A 75 0.28 -3.34 -13.45
CA ILE A 75 -0.22 -4.52 -14.15
C ILE A 75 -1.71 -4.38 -14.50
N SER A 76 -2.50 -3.76 -13.61
CA SER A 76 -3.96 -3.59 -13.78
C SER A 76 -4.38 -2.53 -14.81
N LYS A 77 -3.44 -1.79 -15.42
CA LYS A 77 -3.72 -0.75 -16.44
C LYS A 77 -3.67 -1.25 -17.89
N LYS A 78 -3.52 -2.56 -18.11
CA LYS A 78 -3.68 -3.23 -19.41
C LYS A 78 -5.07 -3.85 -19.50
#